data_AF-A0AAE6KQC1-F1
#
_entry.id   AF-A0AAE6KQC1-F1
#
_cell.length_a   1.000
_cell.length_b   1.000
_cell.length_c   1.000
_cell.angle_alpha   90.00
_cell.angle_beta   90.00
_cell.angle_gamma   90.00
#
_symmetry.space_group_name_H-M   'P 1'
#
loop_
_entity.id
_entity.type
_entity.pdbx_description
1 polymer ?
#
loop_
_entity_poly.entity_id
_entity_poly.type
_entity_poly.pdbx_seq_one_letter_code
_entity_poly.pdbx_strand_id
1 'polypeptide(L)'
;MSIMRVDVGQNERAFVLVDEKPERYLVPGRYWLIHPFRKVRLVRVSTEQPRVQLDAALLALVPEADLQVIELGADERAILFHKGRPVRWLGRGLHQAWTVERLPSRELTPGAPTVRMERVDTSGVATAPLHDDVRALVPASDYTEATATEGTVVLRYVDGVLDAELPPGRHAAWTVARKVQLALIDLRERLLHVTGQEVMTKDRVTLRLNLSAAFRVSDARRLAVVSRAPDDVLYLAMQLAAREAVSERTLDELLASREAVAESLFTQVKDRASTVGLELLRFGIKDVVLPGEMKELLNRVIQAQKEAEANVIMRREETAATRSMAQTAKVLAENPLLVRLKELEAYKDLASKVGQVHLVLGEGAVPTLQLKSH
;
A
#
# COMPACT_ATOMS: atom_id res chain seq x y z
N MET A 1 84.45 1.92 -3.66
CA MET A 1 83.37 2.69 -2.99
C MET A 1 82.28 2.94 -4.01
N SER A 2 81.05 2.47 -3.78
CA SER A 2 79.91 2.87 -4.60
C SER A 2 79.23 4.05 -3.92
N ILE A 3 79.46 5.24 -4.44
CA ILE A 3 78.75 6.46 -4.05
C ILE A 3 77.63 6.65 -5.08
N MET A 4 76.39 6.58 -4.64
CA MET A 4 75.23 6.76 -5.51
C MET A 4 74.45 7.99 -5.08
N ARG A 5 74.22 8.91 -6.03
CA ARG A 5 73.35 10.07 -5.83
C ARG A 5 71.92 9.67 -6.20
N VAL A 6 70.98 9.97 -5.31
CA VAL A 6 69.56 9.64 -5.48
C VAL A 6 68.74 10.91 -5.35
N ASP A 7 67.89 11.17 -6.33
CA ASP A 7 66.87 12.21 -6.29
C ASP A 7 65.51 11.53 -6.21
N VAL A 8 64.72 11.88 -5.19
CA VAL A 8 63.37 11.34 -4.95
C VAL A 8 62.37 12.45 -5.24
N GLY A 9 61.50 12.23 -6.23
CA GLY A 9 60.49 13.20 -6.66
C GLY A 9 59.44 13.49 -5.58
N GLN A 10 58.71 14.60 -5.72
CA GLN A 10 57.69 15.02 -4.75
C GLN A 10 56.54 14.00 -4.58
N ASN A 11 56.18 13.31 -5.68
CA ASN A 11 55.15 12.27 -5.70
C ASN A 11 55.73 10.86 -5.64
N GLU A 12 56.96 10.71 -5.13
CA GLU A 12 57.62 9.41 -5.00
C GLU A 12 58.11 9.21 -3.57
N ARG A 13 58.18 7.94 -3.18
CA ARG A 13 58.96 7.47 -2.03
C ARG A 13 59.96 6.44 -2.52
N ALA A 14 61.13 6.42 -1.91
CA ALA A 14 62.16 5.46 -2.26
C ALA A 14 62.60 4.65 -1.04
N PHE A 15 62.75 3.35 -1.23
CA PHE A 15 63.30 2.43 -0.25
C PHE A 15 64.69 2.00 -0.71
N VAL A 16 65.65 2.08 0.20
CA VAL A 16 67.01 1.62 0.00
C VAL A 16 67.12 0.19 0.51
N LEU A 17 67.39 -0.74 -0.41
CA LEU A 17 67.67 -2.13 -0.09
C LEU A 17 69.18 -2.35 -0.20
N VAL A 18 69.79 -2.89 0.85
CA VAL A 18 71.21 -3.25 0.88
C VAL A 18 71.31 -4.76 1.02
N ASP A 19 71.97 -5.40 0.06
CA ASP A 19 72.04 -6.87 -0.05
C ASP A 19 70.63 -7.53 0.06
N GLU A 20 69.66 -6.97 -0.68
CA GLU A 20 68.24 -7.36 -0.71
C GLU A 20 67.43 -7.16 0.58
N LYS A 21 68.01 -6.52 1.61
CA LYS A 21 67.30 -6.18 2.86
C LYS A 21 66.93 -4.70 2.93
N PRO A 22 65.69 -4.34 3.27
CA PRO A 22 65.32 -2.94 3.46
C PRO A 22 66.08 -2.29 4.62
N GLU A 23 66.75 -1.17 4.38
CA GLU A 23 67.54 -0.45 5.40
C GLU A 23 67.01 0.96 5.67
N ARG A 24 66.50 1.67 4.64
CA ARG A 24 66.10 3.07 4.79
C ARG A 24 64.90 3.47 3.93
N TYR A 25 64.00 4.25 4.52
CA TYR A 25 62.92 4.97 3.84
C TYR A 25 63.35 6.41 3.53
N LEU A 26 63.11 6.86 2.29
CA LEU A 26 63.45 8.20 1.81
C LEU A 26 62.19 8.96 1.39
N VAL A 27 62.00 10.12 2.00
CA VAL A 27 61.02 11.15 1.61
C VAL A 27 61.54 11.95 0.41
N PRO A 28 60.73 12.82 -0.23
CA PRO A 28 61.20 13.64 -1.34
C PRO A 28 62.39 14.51 -0.96
N GLY A 29 63.45 14.46 -1.78
CA GLY A 29 64.71 15.13 -1.48
C GLY A 29 65.90 14.50 -2.18
N ARG A 30 67.06 15.13 -1.98
CA ARG A 30 68.34 14.69 -2.56
C ARG A 30 69.19 13.98 -1.51
N TYR A 31 69.62 12.77 -1.83
CA TYR A 31 70.38 11.92 -0.93
C TYR A 31 71.67 11.43 -1.58
N TRP A 32 72.69 11.25 -0.75
CA TRP A 32 73.92 10.54 -1.09
C TRP A 32 73.94 9.23 -0.32
N LEU A 33 73.98 8.10 -1.03
CA LEU A 33 74.08 6.77 -0.45
C LEU A 33 75.51 6.27 -0.60
N ILE A 34 76.14 5.90 0.51
CA ILE A 34 77.52 5.43 0.58
C ILE A 34 77.52 4.08 1.28
N HIS A 35 77.64 3.00 0.51
CA HIS A 35 77.78 1.63 1.05
C HIS A 35 79.02 0.98 0.44
N PRO A 36 80.12 0.85 1.20
CA PRO A 36 81.33 0.18 0.71
C PRO A 36 81.09 -1.33 0.62
N PHE A 37 81.40 -1.92 -0.54
CA PHE A 37 81.38 -3.38 -0.80
C PHE A 37 80.03 -4.09 -0.69
N ARG A 38 78.90 -3.36 -0.65
CA ARG A 38 77.54 -3.95 -0.62
C ARG A 38 76.72 -3.57 -1.84
N LYS A 39 75.77 -4.42 -2.25
CA LYS A 39 74.86 -4.15 -3.37
C LYS A 39 73.71 -3.28 -2.89
N VAL A 40 73.51 -2.13 -3.53
CA VAL A 40 72.42 -1.19 -3.21
C VAL A 40 71.39 -1.21 -4.34
N ARG A 41 70.13 -1.46 -4.01
CA ARG A 41 68.99 -1.39 -4.92
C ARG A 41 67.98 -0.36 -4.39
N LEU A 42 67.42 0.43 -5.29
CA LEU A 42 66.35 1.38 -4.97
C LEU A 42 65.02 0.83 -5.45
N VAL A 43 64.05 0.77 -4.55
CA VAL A 43 62.64 0.51 -4.90
C VAL A 43 61.90 1.84 -4.80
N ARG A 44 61.40 2.35 -5.92
CA ARG A 44 60.62 3.59 -5.98
C ARG A 44 59.14 3.25 -6.03
N VAL A 45 58.35 3.98 -5.26
CA VAL A 45 56.91 3.83 -5.17
C VAL A 45 56.26 5.18 -5.40
N SER A 46 55.34 5.25 -6.36
CA SER A 46 54.56 6.45 -6.61
C SER A 46 53.53 6.67 -5.51
N THR A 47 53.39 7.92 -5.06
CA THR A 47 52.34 8.37 -4.13
C THR A 47 51.19 9.05 -4.87
N GLU A 48 51.19 9.07 -6.20
CA GLU A 48 50.09 9.64 -7.01
C GLU A 48 48.81 8.80 -6.88
N GLN A 49 48.98 7.50 -6.61
CA GLN A 49 47.87 6.63 -6.26
C GLN A 49 47.73 6.58 -4.73
N PRO A 50 46.53 6.85 -4.17
CA PRO A 50 46.31 6.83 -2.74
C PRO A 50 46.60 5.47 -2.09
N ARG A 51 46.43 4.37 -2.84
CA ARG A 51 46.64 3.00 -2.35
C ARG A 51 48.01 2.48 -2.71
N VAL A 52 48.58 1.73 -1.78
CA VAL A 52 49.83 0.99 -1.97
C VAL A 52 49.69 -0.38 -1.32
N GLN A 53 50.55 -1.32 -1.73
CA GLN A 53 50.71 -2.59 -1.06
C GLN A 53 52.21 -2.83 -0.86
N LEU A 54 52.70 -2.48 0.32
CA LEU A 54 54.07 -2.74 0.75
C LEU A 54 54.13 -4.10 1.47
N ASP A 55 55.24 -4.79 1.30
CA ASP A 55 55.56 -5.97 2.10
C ASP A 55 55.87 -5.57 3.55
N ALA A 56 55.90 -6.55 4.46
CA ALA A 56 56.12 -6.27 5.89
C ALA A 56 57.49 -5.61 6.16
N ALA A 57 58.50 -5.93 5.37
CA ALA A 57 59.86 -5.44 5.55
C ALA A 57 60.01 -3.97 5.15
N LEU A 58 59.36 -3.54 4.07
CA LEU A 58 59.30 -2.13 3.66
C LEU A 58 58.35 -1.34 4.56
N LEU A 59 57.22 -1.93 4.96
CA LEU A 59 56.23 -1.28 5.81
C LEU A 59 56.83 -0.86 7.16
N ALA A 60 57.69 -1.69 7.76
CA ALA A 60 58.35 -1.39 9.03
C ALA A 60 59.25 -0.14 8.99
N LEU A 61 59.65 0.31 7.80
CA LEU A 61 60.48 1.51 7.62
C LEU A 61 59.65 2.79 7.40
N VAL A 62 58.35 2.68 7.15
CA VAL A 62 57.50 3.84 6.84
C VAL A 62 56.90 4.42 8.12
N PRO A 63 57.05 5.74 8.38
CA PRO A 63 56.40 6.39 9.51
C PRO A 63 54.87 6.36 9.39
N GLU A 64 54.16 6.19 10.50
CA GLU A 64 52.67 6.25 10.55
C GLU A 64 52.10 7.59 10.04
N ALA A 65 52.91 8.65 10.07
CA ALA A 65 52.53 9.96 9.54
C ALA A 65 52.39 9.99 8.02
N ASP A 66 53.14 9.14 7.30
CA ASP A 66 53.19 9.11 5.83
C ASP A 66 52.28 8.02 5.24
N LEU A 67 51.95 7.00 6.02
CA LEU A 67 51.14 5.87 5.58
C LEU A 67 50.17 5.44 6.68
N GLN A 68 48.88 5.43 6.33
CA GLN A 68 47.86 4.84 7.17
C GLN A 68 47.70 3.36 6.79
N VAL A 69 47.72 2.50 7.79
CA VAL A 69 47.46 1.07 7.63
C VAL A 69 46.25 0.70 8.46
N ILE A 70 45.30 0.02 7.85
CA ILE A 70 44.14 -0.51 8.53
C ILE A 70 43.99 -1.98 8.15
N GLU A 71 44.01 -2.83 9.17
CA GLU A 71 43.53 -4.21 9.06
C GLU A 71 42.04 -4.24 9.40
N LEU A 72 41.24 -4.86 8.52
CA LEU A 72 39.79 -5.01 8.70
C LEU A 72 39.44 -6.48 8.86
N GLY A 73 38.74 -6.79 9.95
CA GLY A 73 38.14 -8.09 10.24
C GLY A 73 36.97 -8.46 9.32
N ALA A 74 36.26 -9.54 9.66
CA ALA A 74 35.09 -9.99 8.89
C ALA A 74 33.95 -8.97 8.86
N ASP A 75 33.71 -8.35 10.03
CA ASP A 75 32.58 -7.44 10.28
C ASP A 75 33.00 -5.98 10.34
N GLU A 76 34.19 -5.68 9.84
CA GLU A 76 34.71 -4.32 9.76
C GLU A 76 34.80 -3.89 8.31
N ARG A 77 34.46 -2.62 8.06
CA ARG A 77 34.61 -1.96 6.76
C ARG A 77 35.32 -0.63 6.95
N ALA A 78 35.82 -0.06 5.87
CA ALA A 78 36.34 1.29 5.90
C ALA A 78 36.03 2.03 4.61
N ILE A 79 36.01 3.35 4.69
CA ILE A 79 35.88 4.22 3.52
C ILE A 79 37.21 4.95 3.33
N LEU A 80 37.73 4.88 2.12
CA LEU A 80 38.85 5.70 1.68
C LEU A 80 38.32 7.04 1.17
N PHE A 81 38.73 8.13 1.81
CA PHE A 81 38.49 9.50 1.37
C PHE A 81 39.75 10.08 0.72
N HIS A 82 39.58 10.83 -0.36
CA HIS A 82 40.61 11.65 -0.97
C HIS A 82 40.07 13.07 -1.15
N LYS A 83 40.78 14.07 -0.62
CA LYS A 83 40.38 15.49 -0.63
C LYS A 83 38.97 15.69 -0.08
N GLY A 84 38.65 14.96 0.99
CA GLY A 84 37.34 15.00 1.67
C GLY A 84 36.20 14.27 0.97
N ARG A 85 36.41 13.69 -0.23
CA ARG A 85 35.38 12.93 -0.96
C ARG A 85 35.57 11.43 -0.79
N PRO A 86 34.51 10.64 -0.59
CA PRO A 86 34.64 9.19 -0.55
C PRO A 86 34.99 8.69 -1.95
N VAL A 87 36.03 7.85 -2.03
CA VAL A 87 36.55 7.29 -3.29
C VAL A 87 36.30 5.80 -3.37
N ARG A 88 36.35 5.09 -2.23
CA ARG A 88 36.24 3.63 -2.25
C ARG A 88 35.75 3.04 -0.93
N TRP A 89 34.93 1.99 -1.05
CA TRP A 89 34.58 1.09 0.04
C TRP A 89 35.62 -0.04 0.15
N LEU A 90 36.11 -0.28 1.37
CA LEU A 90 37.14 -1.26 1.68
C LEU A 90 36.54 -2.43 2.47
N GLY A 91 36.64 -3.63 1.91
CA GLY A 91 36.23 -4.89 2.54
C GLY A 91 37.31 -5.48 3.45
N ARG A 92 37.07 -6.68 3.99
CA ARG A 92 38.03 -7.42 4.82
C ARG A 92 39.45 -7.48 4.22
N GLY A 93 40.47 -7.31 5.05
CA GLY A 93 41.88 -7.46 4.68
C GLY A 93 42.75 -6.29 5.13
N LEU A 94 44.03 -6.36 4.76
CA LEU A 94 45.02 -5.32 5.03
C LEU A 94 44.96 -4.24 3.94
N HIS A 95 44.67 -3.00 4.33
CA HIS A 95 44.66 -1.84 3.44
C HIS A 95 45.72 -0.84 3.88
N GLN A 96 46.48 -0.34 2.89
CA GLN A 96 47.51 0.65 3.10
C GLN A 96 47.26 1.83 2.16
N ALA A 97 47.29 3.05 2.70
CA ALA A 97 47.07 4.26 1.92
C ALA A 97 48.05 5.36 2.33
N TRP A 98 48.64 6.01 1.32
CA TRP A 98 49.51 7.17 1.52
C TRP A 98 48.68 8.35 2.01
N THR A 99 49.02 8.91 3.16
CA THR A 99 48.32 10.07 3.77
C THR A 99 48.82 11.41 3.23
N VAL A 100 50.02 11.41 2.63
CA VAL A 100 50.79 12.61 2.24
C VAL A 100 50.79 12.84 0.73
N GLU A 101 49.86 13.67 0.26
CA GLU A 101 50.13 14.61 -0.85
C GLU A 101 50.57 15.93 -0.20
N ARG A 102 51.88 16.16 -0.02
CA ARG A 102 52.35 17.50 0.34
C ARG A 102 52.21 18.39 -0.89
N LEU A 103 51.04 18.98 -1.08
CA LEU A 103 50.86 20.13 -1.97
C LEU A 103 51.77 21.27 -1.49
N PRO A 104 52.53 21.93 -2.39
CA PRO A 104 53.20 23.17 -2.06
C PRO A 104 52.17 24.29 -2.19
N SER A 105 51.36 24.56 -1.17
CA SER A 105 50.45 25.71 -1.24
C SER A 105 50.27 26.37 0.12
N ARG A 106 50.62 27.65 0.14
CA ARG A 106 50.75 28.54 1.29
C ARG A 106 49.41 29.01 1.87
N GLU A 107 48.29 28.37 1.53
CA GLU A 107 46.93 28.87 1.81
C GLU A 107 45.89 27.81 2.17
N LEU A 108 46.30 26.60 2.62
CA LEU A 108 45.35 25.70 3.28
C LEU A 108 45.54 25.73 4.80
N THR A 109 44.43 25.91 5.50
CA THR A 109 44.27 25.76 6.94
C THR A 109 45.02 24.50 7.42
N PRO A 110 45.83 24.59 8.49
CA PRO A 110 46.58 23.44 8.99
C PRO A 110 45.60 22.37 9.50
N GLY A 111 45.75 21.12 9.03
CA GLY A 111 45.47 19.98 9.92
C GLY A 111 44.76 18.74 9.39
N ALA A 112 44.22 18.67 8.17
CA ALA A 112 43.55 17.44 7.70
C ALA A 112 44.36 16.70 6.61
N PRO A 113 44.66 15.39 6.77
CA PRO A 113 45.35 14.63 5.74
C PRO A 113 44.52 14.54 4.46
N THR A 114 45.19 14.67 3.31
CA THR A 114 44.56 14.65 1.97
C THR A 114 43.88 13.32 1.69
N VAL A 115 44.45 12.23 2.20
CA VAL A 115 43.89 10.88 2.12
C VAL A 115 43.70 10.38 3.54
N ARG A 116 42.51 9.85 3.81
CA ARG A 116 42.19 9.21 5.10
C ARG A 116 41.34 7.97 4.85
N MET A 117 41.62 6.92 5.60
CA MET A 117 40.76 5.75 5.73
C MET A 117 40.04 5.85 7.07
N GLU A 118 38.71 5.79 7.02
CA GLU A 118 37.85 5.84 8.21
C GLU A 118 37.16 4.50 8.39
N ARG A 119 37.26 3.92 9.59
CA ARG A 119 36.60 2.65 9.92
C ARG A 119 35.09 2.88 10.06
N VAL A 120 34.31 1.97 9.51
CA VAL A 120 32.87 1.90 9.64
C VAL A 120 32.55 0.65 10.45
N ASP A 121 31.90 0.86 11.59
CA ASP A 121 31.39 -0.24 12.40
C ASP A 121 30.18 -0.87 11.70
N THR A 122 30.38 -2.07 11.16
CA THR A 122 29.34 -2.87 10.51
C THR A 122 28.92 -4.10 11.33
N SER A 123 29.26 -4.12 12.62
CA SER A 123 28.87 -5.19 13.55
C SER A 123 27.38 -5.14 13.92
N GLY A 124 26.81 -3.92 13.93
CA GLY A 124 25.40 -3.68 14.16
C GLY A 124 24.52 -4.00 12.95
N VAL A 125 23.26 -4.33 13.20
CA VAL A 125 22.26 -4.57 12.15
C VAL A 125 21.71 -3.24 11.62
N ALA A 126 21.28 -2.34 12.52
CA ALA A 126 20.67 -1.08 12.15
C ALA A 126 21.73 -0.01 11.88
N THR A 127 21.54 0.77 10.81
CA THR A 127 22.35 1.95 10.54
C THR A 127 21.48 3.11 10.06
N ALA A 128 21.96 4.34 10.25
CA ALA A 128 21.38 5.47 9.56
C ALA A 128 21.59 5.32 8.05
N PRO A 129 20.64 5.80 7.22
CA PRO A 129 20.83 5.83 5.78
C PRO A 129 22.09 6.59 5.40
N LEU A 130 22.89 5.99 4.52
CA LEU A 130 24.13 6.60 4.07
C LEU A 130 23.85 7.80 3.16
N HIS A 131 24.75 8.78 3.20
CA HIS A 131 24.79 9.84 2.21
C HIS A 131 25.06 9.24 0.81
N ASP A 132 24.53 9.86 -0.23
CA ASP A 132 24.47 9.24 -1.57
C ASP A 132 25.85 8.98 -2.19
N ASP A 133 26.85 9.81 -1.84
CA ASP A 133 28.23 9.66 -2.30
C ASP A 133 28.91 8.40 -1.74
N VAL A 134 28.69 8.07 -0.47
CA VAL A 134 29.17 6.83 0.15
C VAL A 134 28.35 5.66 -0.35
N ARG A 135 27.01 5.79 -0.39
CA ARG A 135 26.11 4.71 -0.80
C ARG A 135 26.42 4.17 -2.20
N ALA A 136 26.81 5.05 -3.14
CA ALA A 136 27.19 4.66 -4.49
C ALA A 136 28.42 3.74 -4.55
N LEU A 137 29.26 3.73 -3.50
CA LEU A 137 30.48 2.94 -3.41
C LEU A 137 30.29 1.61 -2.67
N VAL A 138 29.18 1.45 -1.96
CA VAL A 138 28.94 0.29 -1.08
C VAL A 138 28.23 -0.81 -1.89
N PRO A 139 28.75 -2.05 -1.89
CA PRO A 139 28.09 -3.15 -2.59
C PRO A 139 26.80 -3.56 -1.87
N ALA A 140 25.80 -4.03 -2.63
CA ALA A 140 24.53 -4.53 -2.08
C ALA A 140 24.70 -5.75 -1.14
N SER A 141 25.87 -6.41 -1.15
CA SER A 141 26.20 -7.47 -0.19
C SER A 141 26.48 -6.96 1.21
N ASP A 142 26.85 -5.68 1.36
CA ASP A 142 27.26 -5.09 2.63
C ASP A 142 26.19 -4.15 3.22
N TYR A 143 25.27 -3.65 2.39
CA TYR A 143 24.27 -2.66 2.78
C TYR A 143 22.94 -2.89 2.06
N THR A 144 21.85 -2.72 2.79
CA THR A 144 20.49 -2.68 2.25
C THR A 144 19.72 -1.48 2.79
N GLU A 145 18.86 -0.90 1.96
CA GLU A 145 17.97 0.19 2.35
C GLU A 145 16.56 -0.03 1.83
N ALA A 146 15.57 0.45 2.58
CA ALA A 146 14.19 0.52 2.17
C ALA A 146 13.58 1.85 2.63
N THR A 147 12.79 2.45 1.77
CA THR A 147 12.05 3.68 2.08
C THR A 147 10.57 3.35 2.16
N ALA A 148 10.00 3.45 3.36
CA ALA A 148 8.56 3.35 3.56
C ALA A 148 7.93 4.74 3.49
N THR A 149 6.91 4.88 2.64
CA THR A 149 6.06 6.09 2.59
C THR A 149 5.00 6.01 3.68
N GLU A 150 4.26 7.10 3.88
CA GLU A 150 3.14 7.13 4.83
C GLU A 150 2.11 6.03 4.50
N GLY A 151 1.70 5.27 5.51
CA GLY A 151 0.83 4.10 5.34
C GLY A 151 1.55 2.81 4.90
N THR A 152 2.88 2.80 4.85
CA THR A 152 3.70 1.58 4.66
C THR A 152 4.60 1.38 5.87
N VAL A 153 4.86 0.14 6.24
CA VAL A 153 5.86 -0.22 7.27
C VAL A 153 6.94 -1.13 6.68
N VAL A 154 8.12 -1.14 7.32
CA VAL A 154 9.21 -2.06 6.95
C VAL A 154 9.35 -3.14 8.02
N LEU A 155 9.23 -4.39 7.60
CA LEU A 155 9.60 -5.54 8.43
C LEU A 155 11.06 -5.88 8.19
N ARG A 156 11.86 -5.86 9.27
CA ARG A 156 13.27 -6.24 9.24
C ARG A 156 13.43 -7.69 9.66
N TYR A 157 14.03 -8.48 8.79
CA TYR A 157 14.45 -9.85 9.08
C TYR A 157 15.96 -9.91 9.26
N VAL A 158 16.41 -10.55 10.32
CA VAL A 158 17.83 -10.80 10.60
C VAL A 158 18.03 -12.31 10.66
N ASP A 159 18.88 -12.84 9.80
CA ASP A 159 19.15 -14.27 9.63
C ASP A 159 17.87 -15.10 9.44
N GLY A 160 16.87 -14.50 8.77
CA GLY A 160 15.57 -15.12 8.48
C GLY A 160 14.53 -14.99 9.60
N VAL A 161 14.88 -14.41 10.75
CA VAL A 161 13.95 -14.18 11.87
C VAL A 161 13.43 -12.75 11.84
N LEU A 162 12.13 -12.56 12.04
CA LEU A 162 11.51 -11.24 12.14
C LEU A 162 12.00 -10.53 13.42
N ASP A 163 12.81 -9.52 13.25
CA ASP A 163 13.46 -8.76 14.33
C ASP A 163 12.60 -7.56 14.75
N ALA A 164 12.26 -6.69 13.79
CA ALA A 164 11.59 -5.43 14.08
C ALA A 164 10.57 -5.03 13.00
N GLU A 165 9.57 -4.25 13.43
CA GLU A 165 8.68 -3.48 12.57
C GLU A 165 9.08 -2.01 12.68
N LEU A 166 9.40 -1.39 11.55
CA LEU A 166 9.92 -0.03 11.46
C LEU A 166 8.84 0.90 10.87
N PRO A 167 8.65 2.11 11.43
CA PRO A 167 7.64 3.07 10.98
C PRO A 167 7.94 3.64 9.60
N PRO A 168 7.05 4.46 9.00
CA PRO A 168 7.36 5.20 7.77
C PRO A 168 8.67 5.98 7.88
N GLY A 169 9.49 5.96 6.83
CA GLY A 169 10.82 6.57 6.82
C GLY A 169 11.84 5.79 5.98
N ARG A 170 13.03 6.35 5.86
CA ARG A 170 14.18 5.69 5.21
C ARG A 170 14.94 4.87 6.24
N HIS A 171 14.97 3.57 6.03
CA HIS A 171 15.64 2.61 6.91
C HIS A 171 16.78 1.94 6.18
N ALA A 172 17.88 1.74 6.89
CA ALA A 172 19.06 1.09 6.36
C ALA A 172 19.61 0.07 7.35
N ALA A 173 20.25 -0.96 6.80
CA ALA A 173 20.87 -2.01 7.59
C ALA A 173 22.16 -2.51 6.94
N TRP A 174 23.12 -2.87 7.78
CA TRP A 174 24.32 -3.57 7.34
C TRP A 174 23.99 -5.04 7.14
N THR A 175 24.49 -5.61 6.05
CA THR A 175 24.34 -7.04 5.71
C THR A 175 25.67 -7.81 5.81
N VAL A 176 26.69 -7.16 6.39
CA VAL A 176 28.06 -7.71 6.49
C VAL A 176 28.13 -8.88 7.47
N ALA A 177 27.78 -8.63 8.74
CA ALA A 177 27.90 -9.62 9.80
C ALA A 177 26.73 -10.61 9.83
N ARG A 178 25.55 -10.14 9.45
CA ARG A 178 24.29 -10.90 9.47
C ARG A 178 23.49 -10.65 8.22
N LYS A 179 22.71 -11.64 7.79
CA LYS A 179 21.86 -11.51 6.61
C LYS A 179 20.63 -10.70 6.97
N VAL A 180 20.51 -9.49 6.44
CA VAL A 180 19.35 -8.61 6.68
C VAL A 180 18.48 -8.50 5.44
N GLN A 181 17.16 -8.56 5.64
CA GLN A 181 16.17 -8.30 4.61
C GLN A 181 15.15 -7.29 5.12
N LEU A 182 14.80 -6.32 4.28
CA LEU A 182 13.79 -5.30 4.57
C LEU A 182 12.60 -5.54 3.63
N ALA A 183 11.45 -5.90 4.19
CA ALA A 183 10.23 -6.15 3.43
C ALA A 183 9.22 -5.02 3.67
N LEU A 184 8.71 -4.43 2.59
CA LEU A 184 7.70 -3.37 2.65
C LEU A 184 6.31 -3.99 2.74
N ILE A 185 5.50 -3.53 3.69
CA ILE A 185 4.11 -3.93 3.86
C ILE A 185 3.23 -2.69 3.79
N ASP A 186 2.30 -2.67 2.83
CA ASP A 186 1.31 -1.60 2.67
C ASP A 186 0.14 -1.81 3.66
N LEU A 187 -0.12 -0.80 4.48
CA LEU A 187 -1.19 -0.78 5.49
C LEU A 187 -2.46 -0.09 4.98
N ARG A 188 -2.46 0.44 3.75
CA ARG A 188 -3.59 1.16 3.18
C ARG A 188 -4.73 0.20 2.85
N GLU A 189 -5.92 0.78 2.73
CA GLU A 189 -7.12 0.05 2.34
C GLU A 189 -6.97 -0.49 0.91
N ARG A 190 -7.32 -1.77 0.74
CA ARG A 190 -7.35 -2.48 -0.54
C ARG A 190 -8.71 -3.14 -0.73
N LEU A 191 -9.07 -3.30 -2.00
CA LEU A 191 -10.30 -3.97 -2.41
C LEU A 191 -9.99 -5.37 -2.92
N LEU A 192 -10.74 -6.35 -2.43
CA LEU A 192 -10.78 -7.71 -2.97
C LEU A 192 -12.14 -7.97 -3.60
N HIS A 193 -12.15 -8.61 -4.77
CA HIS A 193 -13.37 -8.97 -5.48
C HIS A 193 -13.39 -10.46 -5.75
N VAL A 194 -14.51 -11.10 -5.38
CA VAL A 194 -14.81 -12.48 -5.76
C VAL A 194 -15.89 -12.40 -6.82
N THR A 195 -15.57 -12.78 -8.05
CA THR A 195 -16.50 -12.70 -9.18
C THR A 195 -16.94 -14.09 -9.61
N GLY A 196 -18.18 -14.20 -10.05
CA GLY A 196 -18.66 -15.42 -10.69
C GLY A 196 -18.83 -16.62 -9.74
N GLN A 197 -19.08 -16.38 -8.46
CA GLN A 197 -19.20 -17.47 -7.48
C GLN A 197 -20.53 -18.21 -7.66
N GLU A 198 -20.48 -19.42 -8.20
CA GLU A 198 -21.66 -20.28 -8.35
C GLU A 198 -22.01 -20.97 -7.02
N VAL A 199 -23.26 -20.80 -6.61
CA VAL A 199 -23.83 -21.32 -5.36
C VAL A 199 -25.28 -21.74 -5.59
N MET A 200 -25.78 -22.61 -4.74
CA MET A 200 -27.14 -23.10 -4.79
C MET A 200 -27.83 -22.78 -3.46
N THR A 201 -29.05 -22.25 -3.54
CA THR A 201 -29.89 -21.92 -2.39
C THR A 201 -30.53 -23.17 -1.77
N LYS A 202 -31.17 -23.01 -0.61
CA LYS A 202 -31.89 -24.09 0.10
C LYS A 202 -33.01 -24.72 -0.73
N ASP A 203 -33.64 -23.93 -1.60
CA ASP A 203 -34.71 -24.33 -2.53
C ASP A 203 -34.19 -24.82 -3.89
N ARG A 204 -32.89 -25.15 -3.99
CA ARG A 204 -32.23 -25.71 -5.18
C ARG A 204 -32.20 -24.77 -6.40
N VAL A 205 -32.18 -23.46 -6.17
CA VAL A 205 -31.95 -22.47 -7.23
C VAL A 205 -30.45 -22.20 -7.32
N THR A 206 -29.86 -22.49 -8.48
CA THR A 206 -28.48 -22.11 -8.77
C THR A 206 -28.41 -20.63 -9.11
N LEU A 207 -27.48 -19.89 -8.52
CA LEU A 207 -27.24 -18.48 -8.80
C LEU A 207 -25.74 -18.16 -8.78
N ARG A 208 -25.38 -17.03 -9.37
CA ARG A 208 -23.99 -16.56 -9.43
C ARG A 208 -23.84 -15.25 -8.65
N LEU A 209 -22.95 -15.24 -7.67
CA LEU A 209 -22.67 -14.09 -6.82
C LEU A 209 -21.39 -13.37 -7.21
N ASN A 210 -21.44 -12.04 -7.13
CA ASN A 210 -20.27 -11.19 -7.10
C ASN A 210 -20.18 -10.54 -5.71
N LEU A 211 -19.00 -10.59 -5.09
CA LEU A 211 -18.75 -10.09 -3.74
C LEU A 211 -17.58 -9.10 -3.76
N SER A 212 -17.57 -8.20 -2.79
CA SER A 212 -16.45 -7.31 -2.55
C SER A 212 -16.17 -7.11 -1.07
N ALA A 213 -14.88 -7.07 -0.73
CA ALA A 213 -14.39 -6.72 0.59
C ALA A 213 -13.42 -5.55 0.48
N ALA A 214 -13.53 -4.61 1.41
CA ALA A 214 -12.51 -3.62 1.69
C ALA A 214 -11.80 -4.02 2.97
N PHE A 215 -10.48 -4.07 2.93
CA PHE A 215 -9.66 -4.56 4.03
C PHE A 215 -8.31 -3.84 4.07
N ARG A 216 -7.64 -3.89 5.22
CA ARG A 216 -6.29 -3.36 5.39
C ARG A 216 -5.47 -4.27 6.29
N VAL A 217 -4.16 -4.13 6.27
CA VAL A 217 -3.28 -4.82 7.22
C VAL A 217 -3.36 -4.08 8.56
N SER A 218 -3.72 -4.81 9.63
CA SER A 218 -3.77 -4.27 10.99
C SER A 218 -2.59 -4.73 11.86
N ASP A 219 -2.05 -5.92 11.56
CA ASP A 219 -0.87 -6.47 12.24
C ASP A 219 0.09 -7.04 11.19
N ALA A 220 1.10 -6.25 10.83
CA ALA A 220 2.08 -6.62 9.80
C ALA A 220 2.96 -7.80 10.24
N ARG A 221 3.29 -7.90 11.53
CA ARG A 221 4.12 -9.00 12.06
C ARG A 221 3.36 -10.33 11.96
N ARG A 222 2.10 -10.36 12.39
CA ARG A 222 1.24 -11.55 12.28
C ARG A 222 1.05 -11.94 10.82
N LEU A 223 0.75 -10.97 9.95
CA LEU A 223 0.56 -11.21 8.54
C LEU A 223 1.75 -11.94 7.92
N ALA A 224 2.97 -11.47 8.19
CA ALA A 224 4.17 -12.03 7.59
C ALA A 224 4.56 -13.41 8.16
N VAL A 225 4.20 -13.71 9.40
CA VAL A 225 4.49 -15.00 10.04
C VAL A 225 3.45 -16.07 9.69
N VAL A 226 2.17 -15.68 9.65
CA VAL A 226 1.06 -16.65 9.55
C VAL A 226 0.75 -17.04 8.10
N SER A 227 0.85 -16.11 7.15
CA SER A 227 0.47 -16.38 5.76
C SER A 227 1.46 -15.83 4.75
N ARG A 228 1.78 -16.65 3.75
CA ARG A 228 2.54 -16.22 2.55
C ARG A 228 1.66 -15.44 1.56
N ALA A 229 0.36 -15.74 1.55
CA ALA A 229 -0.61 -15.18 0.62
C ALA A 229 -1.89 -14.80 1.40
N PRO A 230 -1.88 -13.67 2.13
CA PRO A 230 -3.00 -13.26 2.96
C PRO A 230 -4.26 -12.97 2.14
N ASP A 231 -4.10 -12.47 0.91
CA ASP A 231 -5.20 -12.19 -0.01
C ASP A 231 -5.93 -13.46 -0.44
N ASP A 232 -5.21 -14.57 -0.68
CA ASP A 232 -5.80 -15.87 -1.04
C ASP A 232 -6.59 -16.46 0.14
N VAL A 233 -6.09 -16.30 1.37
CA VAL A 233 -6.80 -16.72 2.58
C VAL A 233 -8.11 -15.96 2.72
N LEU A 234 -8.10 -14.64 2.51
CA LEU A 234 -9.31 -13.82 2.54
C LEU A 234 -10.26 -14.21 1.40
N TYR A 235 -9.74 -14.41 0.18
CA TYR A 235 -10.52 -14.82 -0.98
C TYR A 235 -11.28 -16.12 -0.71
N LEU A 236 -10.58 -17.15 -0.22
CA LEU A 236 -11.19 -18.43 0.14
C LEU A 236 -12.23 -18.27 1.26
N ALA A 237 -11.93 -17.45 2.28
CA ALA A 237 -12.86 -17.19 3.37
C ALA A 237 -14.17 -16.56 2.86
N MET A 238 -14.08 -15.59 1.95
CA MET A 238 -15.25 -14.97 1.31
C MET A 238 -16.06 -15.99 0.50
N GLN A 239 -15.41 -16.88 -0.25
CA GLN A 239 -16.09 -17.91 -1.04
C GLN A 239 -16.86 -18.92 -0.17
N LEU A 240 -16.21 -19.40 0.90
CA LEU A 240 -16.82 -20.38 1.80
C LEU A 240 -17.98 -19.76 2.58
N ALA A 241 -17.79 -18.57 3.15
CA ALA A 241 -18.84 -17.84 3.87
C ALA A 241 -20.05 -17.58 2.96
N ALA A 242 -19.83 -17.14 1.73
CA ALA A 242 -20.91 -16.91 0.76
C ALA A 242 -21.66 -18.21 0.42
N ARG A 243 -20.95 -19.32 0.23
CA ARG A 243 -21.57 -20.61 -0.02
C ARG A 243 -22.45 -21.06 1.15
N GLU A 244 -21.93 -20.97 2.36
CA GLU A 244 -22.65 -21.33 3.58
C GLU A 244 -23.90 -20.47 3.75
N ALA A 245 -23.75 -19.14 3.73
CA ALA A 245 -24.87 -18.21 3.93
C ALA A 245 -25.99 -18.36 2.90
N VAL A 246 -25.65 -18.69 1.64
CA VAL A 246 -26.64 -18.90 0.57
C VAL A 246 -27.31 -20.27 0.70
N SER A 247 -26.56 -21.31 1.05
CA SER A 247 -27.08 -22.68 1.13
C SER A 247 -28.14 -22.86 2.23
N GLU A 248 -28.11 -22.03 3.27
CA GLU A 248 -29.06 -22.08 4.39
C GLU A 248 -30.35 -21.30 4.15
N ARG A 249 -30.40 -20.47 3.10
CA ARG A 249 -31.49 -19.52 2.82
C ARG A 249 -32.20 -19.84 1.51
N THR A 250 -33.47 -19.50 1.43
CA THR A 250 -34.23 -19.58 0.16
C THR A 250 -33.90 -18.38 -0.73
N LEU A 251 -34.20 -18.46 -2.03
CA LEU A 251 -33.99 -17.34 -2.95
C LEU A 251 -34.71 -16.07 -2.48
N ASP A 252 -35.97 -16.18 -2.08
CA ASP A 252 -36.78 -15.04 -1.65
C ASP A 252 -36.20 -14.37 -0.39
N GLU A 253 -35.72 -15.15 0.58
CA GLU A 253 -35.04 -14.61 1.77
C GLU A 253 -33.77 -13.83 1.42
N LEU A 254 -32.97 -14.35 0.48
CA LEU A 254 -31.75 -13.69 0.01
C LEU A 254 -32.04 -12.39 -0.73
N LEU A 255 -33.11 -12.34 -1.52
CA LEU A 255 -33.53 -11.14 -2.25
C LEU A 255 -34.18 -10.11 -1.32
N ALA A 256 -34.93 -10.53 -0.31
CA ALA A 256 -35.63 -9.65 0.61
C ALA A 256 -34.72 -9.05 1.70
N SER A 257 -33.69 -9.79 2.15
CA SER A 257 -32.86 -9.41 3.32
C SER A 257 -31.38 -9.33 2.99
N ARG A 258 -31.03 -8.67 1.89
CA ARG A 258 -29.64 -8.59 1.39
C ARG A 258 -28.68 -8.00 2.42
N GLU A 259 -29.09 -6.97 3.15
CA GLU A 259 -28.29 -6.30 4.18
C GLU A 259 -27.96 -7.24 5.34
N ALA A 260 -28.95 -7.99 5.83
CA ALA A 260 -28.75 -8.96 6.90
C ALA A 260 -27.81 -10.10 6.50
N VAL A 261 -27.89 -10.55 5.24
CA VAL A 261 -26.95 -11.54 4.69
C VAL A 261 -25.54 -10.97 4.62
N ALA A 262 -25.39 -9.72 4.17
CA ALA A 262 -24.09 -9.06 4.10
C ALA A 262 -23.45 -8.87 5.49
N GLU A 263 -24.22 -8.56 6.52
CA GLU A 263 -23.75 -8.45 7.90
C GLU A 263 -23.29 -9.78 8.50
N SER A 264 -24.07 -10.85 8.25
CA SER A 264 -23.67 -12.22 8.63
C SER A 264 -22.36 -12.63 7.98
N LEU A 265 -22.22 -12.37 6.68
CA LEU A 265 -21.00 -12.65 5.92
C LEU A 265 -19.82 -11.81 6.40
N PHE A 266 -20.04 -10.54 6.70
CA PHE A 266 -19.02 -9.65 7.27
C PHE A 266 -18.44 -10.24 8.56
N THR A 267 -19.30 -10.70 9.46
CA THR A 267 -18.87 -11.26 10.76
C THR A 267 -18.02 -12.52 10.58
N GLN A 268 -18.49 -13.47 9.77
CA GLN A 268 -17.75 -14.72 9.50
C GLN A 268 -16.39 -14.46 8.85
N VAL A 269 -16.34 -13.59 7.85
CA VAL A 269 -15.10 -13.28 7.12
C VAL A 269 -14.14 -12.45 7.99
N LYS A 270 -14.66 -11.54 8.83
CA LYS A 270 -13.86 -10.72 9.75
C LYS A 270 -13.06 -11.57 10.73
N ASP A 271 -13.68 -12.59 11.32
CA ASP A 271 -13.00 -13.50 12.25
C ASP A 271 -11.84 -14.20 11.55
N ARG A 272 -12.07 -14.69 10.32
CA ARG A 272 -11.02 -15.34 9.54
C ARG A 272 -9.91 -14.37 9.13
N ALA A 273 -10.25 -13.15 8.69
CA ALA A 273 -9.28 -12.12 8.32
C ALA A 273 -8.36 -11.76 9.51
N SER A 274 -8.91 -11.67 10.71
CA SER A 274 -8.16 -11.32 11.92
C SER A 274 -7.12 -12.37 12.30
N THR A 275 -7.31 -13.63 11.92
CA THR A 275 -6.32 -14.71 12.16
C THR A 275 -5.02 -14.51 11.39
N VAL A 276 -5.06 -13.81 10.25
CA VAL A 276 -3.90 -13.53 9.38
C VAL A 276 -3.41 -12.08 9.48
N GLY A 277 -3.88 -11.30 10.47
CA GLY A 277 -3.44 -9.91 10.66
C GLY A 277 -4.09 -8.90 9.71
N LEU A 278 -5.21 -9.28 9.08
CA LEU A 278 -6.03 -8.39 8.26
C LEU A 278 -7.22 -7.87 9.07
N GLU A 279 -7.57 -6.61 8.85
CA GLU A 279 -8.82 -6.01 9.32
C GLU A 279 -9.78 -5.83 8.15
N LEU A 280 -10.96 -6.45 8.27
CA LEU A 280 -12.06 -6.27 7.33
C LEU A 280 -12.81 -4.98 7.68
N LEU A 281 -12.82 -4.02 6.76
CA LEU A 281 -13.47 -2.71 6.92
C LEU A 281 -14.90 -2.74 6.41
N ARG A 282 -15.11 -3.34 5.24
CA ARG A 282 -16.43 -3.47 4.60
C ARG A 282 -16.54 -4.79 3.86
N PHE A 283 -17.74 -5.34 3.82
CA PHE A 283 -18.08 -6.49 3.00
C PHE A 283 -19.44 -6.23 2.35
N GLY A 284 -19.58 -6.60 1.08
CA GLY A 284 -20.83 -6.42 0.36
C GLY A 284 -21.00 -7.43 -0.76
N ILE A 285 -22.24 -7.80 -1.01
CA ILE A 285 -22.66 -8.48 -2.23
C ILE A 285 -22.77 -7.39 -3.29
N LYS A 286 -22.08 -7.51 -4.42
CA LYS A 286 -22.18 -6.58 -5.56
C LYS A 286 -23.40 -6.89 -6.42
N ASP A 287 -23.50 -8.14 -6.88
CA ASP A 287 -24.57 -8.59 -7.77
C ASP A 287 -24.97 -10.03 -7.47
N VAL A 288 -26.25 -10.32 -7.72
CA VAL A 288 -26.83 -11.66 -7.74
C VAL A 288 -27.35 -11.90 -9.15
N VAL A 289 -26.76 -12.86 -9.85
CA VAL A 289 -27.16 -13.21 -11.22
C VAL A 289 -27.91 -14.54 -11.18
N LEU A 290 -29.17 -14.49 -11.60
CA LEU A 290 -30.05 -15.65 -11.71
C LEU A 290 -29.95 -16.25 -13.12
N PRO A 291 -30.13 -17.58 -13.27
CA PRO A 291 -30.33 -18.21 -14.57
C PRO A 291 -31.53 -17.60 -15.31
N GLY A 292 -31.46 -17.58 -16.65
CA GLY A 292 -32.49 -16.95 -17.48
C GLY A 292 -33.89 -17.49 -17.21
N GLU A 293 -34.03 -18.82 -17.13
CA GLU A 293 -35.30 -19.50 -16.86
C GLU A 293 -35.93 -19.07 -15.53
N MET A 294 -35.13 -18.98 -14.46
CA MET A 294 -35.62 -18.57 -13.14
C MET A 294 -36.03 -17.10 -13.12
N LYS A 295 -35.26 -16.22 -13.78
CA LYS A 295 -35.60 -14.80 -13.92
C LYS A 295 -36.95 -14.61 -14.62
N GLU A 296 -37.20 -15.37 -15.68
CA GLU A 296 -38.49 -15.33 -16.39
C GLU A 296 -39.65 -15.81 -15.51
N LEU A 297 -39.48 -16.93 -14.80
CA LEU A 297 -40.49 -17.46 -13.89
C LEU A 297 -40.83 -16.46 -12.78
N LEU A 298 -39.81 -15.88 -12.14
CA LEU A 298 -40.01 -14.90 -11.08
C LEU A 298 -40.74 -13.66 -11.60
N ASN A 299 -40.39 -13.16 -12.79
CA ASN A 299 -41.10 -12.04 -13.39
C ASN A 299 -42.58 -12.37 -13.65
N ARG A 300 -42.91 -13.58 -14.11
CA ARG A 300 -44.31 -14.01 -14.31
C ARG A 300 -45.07 -14.10 -12.98
N VAL A 301 -44.44 -14.65 -11.94
CA VAL A 301 -45.04 -14.74 -10.60
C VAL A 301 -45.31 -13.35 -10.02
N ILE A 302 -44.33 -12.44 -10.10
CA ILE A 302 -44.48 -11.05 -9.62
C ILE A 302 -45.58 -10.34 -10.40
N GLN A 303 -45.64 -10.52 -11.73
CA GLN A 303 -46.69 -9.92 -12.55
C GLN A 303 -48.08 -10.43 -12.12
N ALA A 304 -48.25 -11.75 -12.00
CA ALA A 304 -49.52 -12.34 -11.58
C ALA A 304 -49.93 -11.90 -10.16
N GLN A 305 -48.97 -11.78 -9.24
CA GLN A 305 -49.24 -11.30 -7.88
C GLN A 305 -49.68 -9.83 -7.87
N LYS A 306 -49.00 -8.96 -8.64
CA LYS A 306 -49.40 -7.55 -8.78
C LYS A 306 -50.76 -7.39 -9.46
N GLU A 307 -51.06 -8.19 -10.48
CA GLU A 307 -52.37 -8.21 -11.13
C GLU A 307 -53.47 -8.67 -10.17
N ALA A 308 -53.21 -9.69 -9.36
CA ALA A 308 -54.14 -10.14 -8.33
C ALA A 308 -54.37 -9.07 -7.24
N GLU A 309 -53.30 -8.42 -6.77
CA GLU A 309 -53.37 -7.34 -5.78
C GLU A 309 -54.14 -6.13 -6.31
N ALA A 310 -53.86 -5.71 -7.55
CA ALA A 310 -54.59 -4.64 -8.23
C ALA A 310 -56.08 -4.96 -8.36
N ASN A 311 -56.43 -6.20 -8.73
CA ASN A 311 -57.82 -6.64 -8.81
C ASN A 311 -58.54 -6.62 -7.46
N VAL A 312 -57.86 -6.99 -6.37
CA VAL A 312 -58.43 -6.92 -5.01
C VAL A 312 -58.68 -5.49 -4.60
N ILE A 313 -57.75 -4.57 -4.87
CA ILE A 313 -57.92 -3.14 -4.60
C ILE A 313 -59.09 -2.59 -5.41
N MET A 314 -59.13 -2.85 -6.71
CA MET A 314 -60.20 -2.40 -7.60
C MET A 314 -61.57 -2.90 -7.13
N ARG A 315 -61.72 -4.18 -6.80
CA ARG A 315 -63.01 -4.70 -6.30
C ARG A 315 -63.40 -4.11 -4.95
N ARG A 316 -62.43 -3.84 -4.06
CA ARG A 316 -62.69 -3.16 -2.78
C ARG A 316 -63.17 -1.73 -3.01
N GLU A 317 -62.53 -1.01 -3.92
CA GLU A 317 -62.92 0.34 -4.32
C GLU A 317 -64.30 0.38 -4.98
N GLU A 318 -64.58 -0.52 -5.93
CA GLU A 318 -65.90 -0.67 -6.56
C GLU A 318 -66.99 -0.96 -5.52
N THR A 319 -66.72 -1.87 -4.57
CA THR A 319 -67.67 -2.20 -3.50
C THR A 319 -67.92 -1.01 -2.57
N ALA A 320 -66.86 -0.27 -2.21
CA ALA A 320 -66.96 0.93 -1.37
C ALA A 320 -67.74 2.04 -2.10
N ALA A 321 -67.45 2.27 -3.38
CA ALA A 321 -68.16 3.22 -4.22
C ALA A 321 -69.65 2.84 -4.37
N THR A 322 -69.95 1.57 -4.65
CA THR A 322 -71.32 1.07 -4.78
C THR A 322 -72.10 1.21 -3.47
N ARG A 323 -71.49 0.91 -2.32
CA ARG A 323 -72.11 1.12 -1.01
C ARG A 323 -72.39 2.59 -0.72
N SER A 324 -71.43 3.47 -1.04
CA SER A 324 -71.60 4.91 -0.89
C SER A 324 -72.73 5.45 -1.78
N MET A 325 -72.78 5.00 -3.04
CA MET A 325 -73.86 5.34 -3.97
C MET A 325 -75.22 4.84 -3.48
N ALA A 326 -75.32 3.59 -3.01
CA ALA A 326 -76.57 3.04 -2.49
C ALA A 326 -77.06 3.80 -1.25
N GLN A 327 -76.14 4.15 -0.33
CA GLN A 327 -76.47 4.98 0.84
C GLN A 327 -76.93 6.38 0.42
N THR A 328 -76.25 6.99 -0.56
CA THR A 328 -76.65 8.30 -1.12
C THR A 328 -78.04 8.22 -1.75
N ALA A 329 -78.32 7.18 -2.54
CA ALA A 329 -79.62 6.95 -3.15
C ALA A 329 -80.73 6.77 -2.12
N LYS A 330 -80.46 6.06 -1.01
CA LYS A 330 -81.41 5.92 0.11
C LYS A 330 -81.73 7.26 0.77
N VAL A 331 -80.71 8.07 1.07
CA VAL A 331 -80.88 9.41 1.65
C VAL A 331 -81.65 10.33 0.70
N LEU A 332 -81.39 10.24 -0.61
CA LEU A 332 -82.12 10.99 -1.62
C LEU A 332 -83.60 10.55 -1.72
N ALA A 333 -83.88 9.24 -1.68
CA ALA A 333 -85.25 8.73 -1.73
C ALA A 333 -86.08 9.13 -0.50
N GLU A 334 -85.46 9.21 0.68
CA GLU A 334 -86.11 9.64 1.93
C GLU A 334 -86.36 11.16 1.97
N ASN A 335 -85.69 11.96 1.14
CA ASN A 335 -85.78 13.42 1.18
C ASN A 335 -85.92 14.06 -0.22
N PRO A 336 -87.15 14.38 -0.66
CA PRO A 336 -87.42 15.00 -1.97
C PRO A 336 -86.74 16.36 -2.18
N LEU A 337 -86.47 17.13 -1.12
CA LEU A 337 -85.79 18.43 -1.23
C LEU A 337 -84.30 18.24 -1.54
N LEU A 338 -83.66 17.19 -1.03
CA LEU A 338 -82.27 16.86 -1.35
C LEU A 338 -82.09 16.43 -2.82
N VAL A 339 -83.08 15.72 -3.39
CA VAL A 339 -83.09 15.39 -4.83
C VAL A 339 -83.12 16.68 -5.66
N ARG A 340 -84.02 17.60 -5.33
CA ARG A 340 -84.12 18.88 -6.04
C ARG A 340 -82.84 19.72 -5.92
N LEU A 341 -82.20 19.72 -4.75
CA LEU A 341 -80.90 20.37 -4.56
C LEU A 341 -79.81 19.73 -5.44
N LYS A 342 -79.75 18.40 -5.52
CA LYS A 342 -78.80 17.68 -6.39
C LYS A 342 -79.04 17.92 -7.88
N GLU A 343 -80.29 18.02 -8.32
CA GLU A 343 -80.63 18.43 -9.69
C GLU A 343 -80.10 19.85 -9.98
N LEU A 344 -80.30 20.79 -9.06
CA LEU A 344 -79.80 22.16 -9.20
C LEU A 344 -78.27 22.23 -9.18
N GLU A 345 -77.59 21.42 -8.37
CA GLU A 345 -76.12 21.28 -8.40
C GLU A 345 -75.66 20.74 -9.77
N ALA A 346 -76.32 19.71 -10.32
CA ALA A 346 -75.99 19.19 -11.64
C ALA A 346 -76.22 20.23 -12.76
N TYR A 347 -77.29 21.02 -12.66
CA TYR A 347 -77.54 22.13 -13.58
C TYR A 347 -76.48 23.24 -13.45
N LYS A 348 -76.04 23.56 -12.22
CA LYS A 348 -74.96 24.51 -11.97
C LYS A 348 -73.64 24.03 -12.56
N ASP A 349 -73.29 22.76 -12.39
CA ASP A 349 -72.08 22.18 -12.96
C ASP A 349 -72.13 22.16 -14.49
N LEU A 350 -73.27 21.83 -15.09
CA LEU A 350 -73.46 21.87 -16.54
C LEU A 350 -73.37 23.31 -17.08
N ALA A 351 -74.00 24.27 -16.41
CA ALA A 351 -73.92 25.68 -16.75
C ALA A 351 -72.51 26.27 -16.55
N SER A 352 -71.70 25.70 -15.65
CA SER A 352 -70.29 26.12 -15.50
C SER A 352 -69.40 25.64 -16.66
N LYS A 353 -69.80 24.57 -17.36
CA LYS A 353 -69.06 24.01 -18.51
C LYS A 353 -69.53 24.54 -19.86
N VAL A 354 -70.69 25.21 -19.91
CA VAL A 354 -71.31 25.73 -21.14
C VAL A 354 -71.71 27.19 -20.94
N GLY A 355 -71.18 28.10 -21.78
CA GLY A 355 -71.35 29.56 -21.60
C GLY A 355 -72.79 30.10 -21.70
N GLN A 356 -73.73 29.36 -22.29
CA GLN A 356 -75.17 29.65 -22.29
C GLN A 356 -75.98 28.35 -22.22
N VAL A 357 -76.88 28.25 -21.24
CA VAL A 357 -77.82 27.13 -21.09
C VAL A 357 -79.25 27.68 -21.15
N HIS A 358 -80.02 27.27 -22.17
CA HIS A 358 -81.45 27.54 -22.26
C HIS A 358 -82.23 26.39 -21.62
N LEU A 359 -82.73 26.59 -20.39
CA LEU A 359 -83.59 25.63 -19.70
C LEU A 359 -85.05 25.81 -20.16
N VAL A 360 -85.58 24.81 -20.87
CA VAL A 360 -87.00 24.74 -21.23
C VAL A 360 -87.69 23.80 -20.23
N LEU A 361 -88.39 24.37 -19.24
CA LEU A 361 -89.19 23.61 -18.29
C LEU A 361 -90.57 23.36 -18.91
N GLY A 362 -90.93 22.08 -19.13
CA GLY A 362 -92.26 21.71 -19.59
C GLY A 362 -93.35 22.07 -18.56
N GLU A 363 -94.52 22.49 -19.04
CA GLU A 363 -95.64 23.13 -18.31
C GLU A 363 -96.27 22.32 -17.15
N GLY A 364 -95.68 21.22 -16.69
CA GLY A 364 -96.20 20.38 -15.59
C GLY A 364 -95.39 20.40 -14.28
N ALA A 365 -94.24 21.08 -14.21
CA ALA A 365 -93.26 20.84 -13.13
C ALA A 365 -92.97 22.01 -12.15
N VAL A 366 -93.82 23.05 -12.09
CA VAL A 366 -93.68 24.11 -11.07
C VAL A 366 -95.04 24.63 -10.58
N PRO A 367 -95.59 24.16 -9.45
CA PRO A 367 -96.50 24.98 -8.65
C PRO A 367 -95.68 25.70 -7.57
N THR A 368 -95.65 27.03 -7.69
CA THR A 368 -95.45 27.98 -6.58
C THR A 368 -94.02 28.20 -6.07
N LEU A 369 -93.23 28.95 -6.86
CA LEU A 369 -92.23 29.87 -6.30
C LEU A 369 -92.67 31.31 -6.62
N GLN A 370 -93.47 31.90 -5.72
CA GLN A 370 -93.65 33.35 -5.73
C GLN A 370 -92.47 34.00 -4.99
N LEU A 371 -91.54 34.56 -5.74
CA LEU A 371 -90.60 35.55 -5.23
C LEU A 371 -91.27 36.92 -5.35
N LYS A 372 -91.70 37.48 -4.21
CA LYS A 372 -91.96 38.92 -4.11
C LYS A 372 -90.62 39.63 -3.88
N SER A 373 -90.22 40.47 -4.83
CA SER A 373 -89.36 41.63 -4.56
C SER A 373 -90.09 42.87 -5.09
N HIS A 374 -89.99 43.97 -4.35
CA HIS A 374 -90.70 45.24 -4.58
C HIS A 374 -90.67 45.77 -6.01
#